data_AF-A0A1S3DP20-F1
#
_entry.id   AF-A0A1S3DP20-F1
#
_cell.length_a   1.000
_cell.length_b   1.000
_cell.length_c   1.000
_cell.angle_alpha   90.00
_cell.angle_beta   90.00
_cell.angle_gamma   90.00
#
_symmetry.space_group_name_H-M   'P 1'
#
loop_
_entity.id
_entity.type
_entity.pdbx_description
1 polymer ?
#
loop_
_entity_poly.entity_id
_entity_poly.type
_entity_poly.pdbx_seq_one_letter_code
_entity_poly.pdbx_strand_id
1 'polypeptide(L)'
;MSASNDLLLMDMNNSASTMESTPGLSEFALLVLREICSQEWVLERCLETPEELCREGMLLDDMLSPKQAQRLLHMICYPERAASLDPNTMDYKAIITHILENLDQWTLRMSWLDMQLMYQQFASIANKGNSSVELNHWLDTVAKAVVDIFQVHPNTKPSEKNKIKAESMWLVAPLISKLPSAIQGRVLKAA
;
A
#
# COMPACT_ATOMS: atom_id res chain seq x y z
N MET A 1 -12.39 43.30 -36.68
CA MET A 1 -11.50 42.74 -35.64
C MET A 1 -11.45 41.25 -35.93
N SER A 2 -10.54 40.77 -36.80
CA SER A 2 -9.15 40.37 -36.49
C SER A 2 -9.15 39.32 -35.37
N ALA A 3 -9.09 38.02 -35.69
CA ALA A 3 -7.89 37.16 -35.82
C ALA A 3 -8.05 36.05 -34.75
N SER A 4 -7.76 34.75 -34.87
CA SER A 4 -7.02 33.92 -35.82
C SER A 4 -7.56 32.48 -35.67
N ASN A 5 -7.82 31.76 -36.75
CA ASN A 5 -8.09 30.31 -36.72
C ASN A 5 -7.18 29.61 -37.75
N ASP A 6 -5.87 29.72 -37.55
CA ASP A 6 -4.89 28.94 -38.28
C ASP A 6 -4.12 28.05 -37.30
N LEU A 7 -4.41 26.75 -37.31
CA LEU A 7 -3.35 25.74 -37.10
C LEU A 7 -3.72 24.39 -37.74
N LEU A 8 -3.38 24.32 -39.03
CA LEU A 8 -2.70 23.24 -39.74
C LEU A 8 -3.32 21.83 -39.82
N LEU A 9 -3.67 21.50 -41.08
CA LEU A 9 -3.65 20.17 -41.68
C LEU A 9 -2.51 19.30 -41.13
N MET A 10 -2.84 18.12 -40.62
CA MET A 10 -1.87 17.03 -40.49
C MET A 10 -1.59 16.46 -41.88
N ASP A 11 -0.39 16.78 -42.35
CA ASP A 11 0.21 16.30 -43.59
C ASP A 11 0.49 14.79 -43.48
N MET A 12 -0.03 14.04 -44.45
CA MET A 12 0.17 12.60 -44.57
C MET A 12 1.38 12.41 -45.49
N ASN A 13 2.60 12.38 -44.94
CA ASN A 13 3.71 11.79 -45.67
C ASN A 13 4.82 11.19 -44.78
N ASN A 14 5.19 10.00 -45.19
CA ASN A 14 5.99 8.97 -44.55
C ASN A 14 7.50 9.22 -44.67
N SER A 15 8.26 9.06 -43.58
CA SER A 15 9.53 8.31 -43.61
C SER A 15 10.21 8.17 -42.24
N ALA A 16 10.50 6.91 -41.91
CA ALA A 16 11.66 6.41 -41.16
C ALA A 16 11.63 6.45 -39.61
N SER A 17 11.50 5.23 -39.07
CA SER A 17 12.08 4.74 -37.81
C SER A 17 11.69 5.45 -36.51
N THR A 18 10.52 5.10 -36.01
CA THR A 18 10.37 4.81 -34.58
C THR A 18 9.41 3.64 -34.50
N MET A 19 9.89 2.47 -34.07
CA MET A 19 8.99 1.45 -33.56
C MET A 19 8.37 2.05 -32.31
N GLU A 20 7.28 2.81 -32.46
CA GLU A 20 6.35 3.05 -31.35
C GLU A 20 5.76 1.69 -31.03
N SER A 21 6.39 1.01 -30.07
CA SER A 21 5.87 -0.19 -29.45
C SER A 21 4.48 0.15 -28.94
N THR A 22 3.45 -0.23 -29.73
CA THR A 22 2.07 -0.12 -29.29
C THR A 22 1.98 -0.83 -27.94
N PRO A 23 1.54 -0.15 -26.87
CA PRO A 23 1.49 -0.76 -25.55
C PRO A 23 0.74 -2.07 -25.64
N GLY A 24 1.35 -3.15 -25.14
CA GLY A 24 0.76 -4.48 -25.22
C GLY A 24 -0.60 -4.50 -24.52
N LEU A 25 -1.47 -5.46 -24.88
CA LEU A 25 -2.79 -5.59 -24.25
C LEU A 25 -2.72 -5.65 -22.72
N SER A 26 -1.66 -6.25 -22.16
CA SER A 26 -1.39 -6.30 -20.73
C SER A 26 -1.12 -4.92 -20.11
N GLU A 27 -0.38 -4.07 -20.81
CA GLU A 27 -0.08 -2.72 -20.35
C GLU A 27 -1.33 -1.84 -20.38
N PHE A 28 -2.12 -1.96 -21.46
CA PHE A 28 -3.43 -1.31 -21.53
C PHE A 28 -4.37 -1.78 -20.42
N ALA A 29 -4.46 -3.08 -20.15
CA ALA A 29 -5.27 -3.62 -19.06
C ALA A 29 -4.83 -3.09 -17.69
N LEU A 30 -3.52 -2.95 -17.45
CA LEU A 30 -2.99 -2.36 -16.22
C LEU A 30 -3.32 -0.87 -16.10
N LEU A 31 -3.27 -0.11 -17.19
CA LEU A 31 -3.67 1.30 -17.20
C LEU A 31 -5.15 1.45 -16.85
N VAL A 32 -6.02 0.65 -17.46
CA VAL A 32 -7.46 0.63 -17.19
C VAL A 32 -7.72 0.24 -15.73
N LEU A 33 -7.04 -0.79 -15.22
CA LEU A 33 -7.16 -1.20 -13.82
C LEU A 33 -6.76 -0.08 -12.87
N ARG A 34 -5.64 0.60 -13.14
CA ARG A 34 -5.20 1.74 -12.34
C ARG A 34 -6.23 2.86 -12.34
N GLU A 35 -6.80 3.18 -13.50
CA GLU A 35 -7.81 4.23 -13.65
C GLU A 35 -9.10 3.90 -12.89
N ILE A 36 -9.52 2.63 -12.89
CA ILE A 36 -10.66 2.17 -12.10
C ILE A 36 -10.34 2.27 -10.60
N CYS A 37 -9.17 1.78 -10.18
CA CYS A 37 -8.78 1.79 -8.77
C CYS A 37 -8.60 3.19 -8.20
N SER A 38 -8.20 4.17 -9.03
CA SER A 38 -8.02 5.56 -8.60
C SER A 38 -9.32 6.36 -8.48
N GLN A 39 -10.48 5.76 -8.77
CA GLN A 39 -11.76 6.45 -8.60
C GLN A 39 -12.11 6.61 -7.12
N GLU A 40 -12.52 7.81 -6.71
CA GLU A 40 -12.86 8.12 -5.31
C GLU A 40 -13.95 7.19 -4.75
N TRP A 41 -14.99 6.91 -5.53
CA TRP A 41 -16.07 6.00 -5.11
C TRP A 41 -15.59 4.55 -4.87
N VAL A 42 -14.52 4.11 -5.54
CA VAL A 42 -13.94 2.78 -5.32
C VAL A 42 -13.25 2.75 -3.97
N LEU A 43 -12.48 3.79 -3.65
CA LEU A 43 -11.86 3.95 -2.34
C LEU A 43 -12.92 4.01 -1.23
N GLU A 44 -13.95 4.84 -1.38
CA GLU A 44 -15.04 4.95 -0.42
C GLU A 44 -15.69 3.59 -0.16
N ARG A 45 -16.03 2.85 -1.21
CA ARG A 45 -16.64 1.52 -1.08
C ARG A 45 -15.71 0.53 -0.38
N CYS A 46 -14.41 0.54 -0.72
CA CYS A 46 -13.42 -0.33 -0.09
C CYS A 46 -13.20 0.00 1.39
N LEU A 47 -13.28 1.29 1.75
CA LEU A 47 -13.12 1.74 3.12
C LEU A 47 -14.41 1.68 3.94
N GLU A 48 -15.59 1.59 3.33
CA GLU A 48 -16.87 1.41 4.03
C GLU A 48 -16.85 0.12 4.87
N THR A 49 -16.50 -1.01 4.24
CA THR A 49 -16.40 -2.34 4.88
C THR A 49 -15.03 -2.99 4.61
N PRO A 50 -13.95 -2.49 5.25
CA PRO A 50 -12.59 -2.90 4.90
C PRO A 50 -12.28 -4.36 5.25
N GLU A 51 -13.03 -4.96 6.19
CA GLU A 51 -12.96 -6.39 6.51
C GLU A 51 -13.45 -7.27 5.35
N GLU A 52 -14.44 -6.82 4.57
CA GLU A 52 -14.97 -7.58 3.43
C GLU A 52 -13.98 -7.62 2.27
N LEU A 53 -13.18 -6.56 2.13
CA LEU A 53 -12.12 -6.51 1.12
C LEU A 53 -11.03 -7.56 1.38
N CYS A 54 -10.78 -7.89 2.66
CA CYS A 54 -9.87 -8.96 3.09
C CYS A 54 -10.54 -10.33 3.21
N ARG A 55 -11.70 -10.58 2.57
CA ARG A 55 -12.34 -11.91 2.57
C ARG A 55 -11.80 -12.78 1.42
N GLU A 56 -11.91 -14.10 1.58
CA GLU A 56 -11.69 -15.07 0.49
C GLU A 56 -12.58 -14.74 -0.71
N GLY A 57 -12.02 -14.73 -1.92
CA GLY A 57 -12.69 -14.32 -3.16
C GLY A 57 -12.64 -12.83 -3.49
N MET A 58 -12.01 -12.00 -2.63
CA MET A 58 -11.69 -10.59 -2.90
C MET A 58 -10.17 -10.40 -3.02
N LEU A 59 -9.53 -9.62 -2.14
CA LEU A 59 -8.06 -9.48 -2.18
C LEU A 59 -7.32 -10.75 -1.73
N LEU A 60 -8.00 -11.68 -1.07
CA LEU A 60 -7.47 -12.99 -0.72
C LEU A 60 -7.94 -14.10 -1.68
N ASP A 61 -8.27 -13.74 -2.92
CA ASP A 61 -8.57 -14.73 -3.96
C ASP A 61 -7.32 -15.53 -4.34
N ASP A 62 -7.46 -16.86 -4.49
CA ASP A 62 -6.35 -17.77 -4.78
C ASP A 62 -5.71 -17.52 -6.18
N MET A 63 -6.39 -16.81 -7.08
CA MET A 63 -5.83 -16.38 -8.37
C MET A 63 -4.86 -15.19 -8.23
N LEU A 64 -4.88 -14.49 -7.10
CA LEU A 64 -3.98 -13.38 -6.81
C LEU A 64 -2.82 -13.85 -5.92
N SER A 65 -1.60 -13.62 -6.38
CA SER A 65 -0.44 -13.71 -5.47
C SER A 65 -0.52 -12.62 -4.40
N PRO A 66 0.09 -12.82 -3.22
CA PRO A 66 0.11 -11.82 -2.15
C PRO A 66 0.59 -10.44 -2.62
N LYS A 67 1.59 -10.42 -3.52
CA LYS A 67 2.13 -9.19 -4.12
C LYS A 67 1.12 -8.49 -5.03
N GLN A 68 0.36 -9.24 -5.83
CA GLN A 68 -0.66 -8.66 -6.70
C GLN A 68 -1.81 -8.07 -5.88
N ALA A 69 -2.25 -8.77 -4.85
CA ALA A 69 -3.28 -8.27 -3.93
C ALA A 69 -2.84 -6.98 -3.22
N GLN A 70 -1.59 -6.93 -2.74
CA GLN A 70 -1.04 -5.72 -2.13
C GLN A 70 -0.92 -4.56 -3.11
N ARG A 71 -0.47 -4.83 -4.34
CA ARG A 71 -0.41 -3.81 -5.38
C ARG A 71 -1.80 -3.27 -5.71
N LEU A 72 -2.81 -4.14 -5.77
CA LEU A 72 -4.20 -3.73 -6.00
C LEU A 72 -4.71 -2.84 -4.86
N LEU A 73 -4.45 -3.21 -3.60
CA LEU A 73 -4.76 -2.37 -2.45
C LEU A 73 -4.09 -0.99 -2.55
N HIS A 74 -2.81 -0.93 -2.95
CA HIS A 74 -2.09 0.33 -3.11
C HIS A 74 -2.59 1.17 -4.28
N MET A 75 -3.04 0.54 -5.38
CA MET A 75 -3.72 1.28 -6.46
C MET A 75 -5.02 1.92 -5.99
N ILE A 76 -5.73 1.30 -5.06
CA ILE A 76 -6.98 1.82 -4.51
C ILE A 76 -6.73 2.91 -3.44
N CYS A 77 -5.87 2.62 -2.46
CA CYS A 77 -5.68 3.48 -1.28
C CYS A 77 -4.61 4.56 -1.46
N TYR A 78 -3.70 4.40 -2.43
CA TYR A 78 -2.59 5.32 -2.64
C TYR A 78 -2.31 5.55 -4.15
N PRO A 79 -3.29 6.01 -4.94
CA PRO A 79 -3.20 6.06 -6.40
C PRO A 79 -2.00 6.88 -6.91
N GLU A 80 -1.60 7.95 -6.22
CA GLU A 80 -0.43 8.78 -6.57
C GLU A 80 0.89 8.02 -6.38
N ARG A 81 0.97 7.12 -5.39
CA ARG A 81 2.16 6.31 -5.10
C ARG A 81 2.24 5.08 -6.00
N ALA A 82 1.08 4.54 -6.38
CA ALA A 82 0.97 3.36 -7.24
C ALA A 82 1.63 3.51 -8.61
N ALA A 83 1.69 4.73 -9.15
CA ALA A 83 2.39 5.01 -10.41
C ALA A 83 3.91 4.80 -10.33
N SER A 84 4.50 4.89 -9.13
CA SER A 84 5.95 4.81 -8.92
C SER A 84 6.45 3.45 -8.41
N LEU A 85 5.53 2.57 -8.03
CA LEU A 85 5.85 1.26 -7.48
C LEU A 85 6.34 0.31 -8.58
N ASP A 86 7.53 -0.25 -8.41
CA ASP A 86 8.05 -1.35 -9.24
C ASP A 86 7.13 -2.59 -9.07
N PRO A 87 6.56 -3.15 -10.16
CA PRO A 87 5.71 -4.33 -10.12
C PRO A 87 6.33 -5.57 -9.45
N ASN A 88 7.66 -5.67 -9.43
CA ASN A 88 8.34 -6.93 -9.09
C ASN A 88 8.88 -6.98 -7.66
N THR A 89 9.03 -5.83 -7.00
CA THR A 89 9.63 -5.74 -5.66
C THR A 89 8.60 -5.28 -4.62
N MET A 90 8.32 -6.16 -3.66
CA MET A 90 7.51 -5.84 -2.47
C MET A 90 8.31 -6.17 -1.23
N ASP A 91 8.81 -5.13 -0.57
CA ASP A 91 9.49 -5.22 0.71
C ASP A 91 8.50 -4.86 1.83
N TYR A 92 7.90 -5.90 2.43
CA TYR A 92 6.96 -5.73 3.54
C TYR A 92 7.57 -4.97 4.72
N LYS A 93 8.88 -5.10 4.96
CA LYS A 93 9.54 -4.36 6.04
C LYS A 93 9.56 -2.87 5.72
N ALA A 94 9.89 -2.50 4.48
CA ALA A 94 9.83 -1.10 4.05
C ALA A 94 8.41 -0.54 4.13
N ILE A 95 7.40 -1.33 3.73
CA ILE A 95 5.98 -0.95 3.83
C ILE A 95 5.58 -0.72 5.30
N ILE A 96 5.87 -1.68 6.18
CA ILE A 96 5.58 -1.59 7.63
C ILE A 96 6.23 -0.35 8.24
N THR A 97 7.53 -0.13 8.00
CA THR A 97 8.25 1.02 8.52
C THR A 97 7.64 2.32 7.99
N HIS A 98 7.37 2.39 6.68
CA HIS A 98 6.77 3.58 6.08
C HIS A 98 5.39 3.87 6.65
N ILE A 99 4.54 2.86 6.81
CA ILE A 99 3.22 3.00 7.44
C ILE A 99 3.40 3.62 8.82
N LEU A 100 4.18 2.98 9.69
CA LEU A 100 4.27 3.35 11.09
C LEU A 100 4.97 4.72 11.30
N GLU A 101 5.94 5.08 10.46
CA GLU A 101 6.63 6.38 10.53
C GLU A 101 5.78 7.55 10.00
N ASN A 102 4.86 7.28 9.07
CA ASN A 102 4.05 8.30 8.39
C ASN A 102 2.54 8.11 8.65
N LEU A 103 2.19 7.59 9.83
CA LEU A 103 0.80 7.52 10.25
C LEU A 103 0.23 8.92 10.42
N ASP A 104 -0.90 9.15 9.78
CA ASP A 104 -1.72 10.33 10.02
C ASP A 104 -3.18 9.92 10.25
N GLN A 105 -3.99 10.85 10.75
CA GLN A 105 -5.38 10.58 11.11
C GLN A 105 -6.25 10.20 9.89
N TRP A 106 -5.89 10.70 8.71
CA TRP A 106 -6.64 10.48 7.47
C TRP A 106 -6.29 9.12 6.86
N THR A 107 -5.03 8.70 6.98
CA THR A 107 -4.56 7.43 6.43
C THR A 107 -4.67 6.25 7.38
N LEU A 108 -5.02 6.45 8.66
CA LEU A 108 -5.08 5.39 9.67
C LEU A 108 -5.92 4.18 9.24
N ARG A 109 -7.06 4.40 8.59
CA ARG A 109 -7.95 3.32 8.13
C ARG A 109 -7.34 2.53 6.97
N MET A 110 -6.64 3.20 6.06
CA MET A 110 -5.91 2.58 4.95
C MET A 110 -4.69 1.81 5.47
N SER A 111 -3.92 2.40 6.38
CA SER A 111 -2.78 1.77 7.06
C SER A 111 -3.17 0.52 7.86
N TRP A 112 -4.34 0.54 8.49
CA TRP A 112 -4.91 -0.65 9.14
C TRP A 112 -5.21 -1.74 8.13
N LEU A 113 -5.85 -1.40 7.02
CA LEU A 113 -6.23 -2.34 5.97
C LEU A 113 -5.00 -3.01 5.33
N ASP A 114 -3.91 -2.26 5.12
CA ASP A 114 -2.64 -2.78 4.60
C ASP A 114 -2.01 -3.82 5.56
N MET A 115 -1.89 -3.46 6.84
CA MET A 115 -1.41 -4.36 7.89
C MET A 115 -2.29 -5.60 8.07
N GLN A 116 -3.61 -5.41 7.96
CA GLN A 116 -4.59 -6.49 8.06
C GLN A 116 -4.44 -7.46 6.88
N LEU A 117 -4.34 -6.95 5.65
CA LEU A 117 -4.16 -7.78 4.46
C LEU A 117 -2.86 -8.57 4.54
N MET A 118 -1.74 -7.93 4.93
CA MET A 118 -0.47 -8.63 5.14
C MET A 118 -0.63 -9.77 6.16
N TYR A 119 -1.22 -9.50 7.32
CA TYR A 119 -1.42 -10.52 8.35
C TYR A 119 -2.24 -11.70 7.81
N GLN A 120 -3.36 -11.44 7.13
CA GLN A 120 -4.23 -12.50 6.61
C GLN A 120 -3.52 -13.37 5.55
N GLN A 121 -2.66 -12.76 4.72
CA GLN A 121 -1.85 -13.50 3.74
C GLN A 121 -0.90 -14.47 4.44
N PHE A 122 -0.14 -14.01 5.45
CA PHE A 122 0.77 -14.87 6.22
C PHE A 122 0.02 -15.92 7.06
N ALA A 123 -1.13 -15.55 7.64
CA ALA A 123 -1.96 -16.46 8.42
C ALA A 123 -2.57 -17.57 7.56
N SER A 124 -3.07 -17.23 6.36
CA SER A 124 -3.59 -18.20 5.40
C SER A 124 -2.53 -19.21 4.98
N ILE A 125 -1.32 -18.73 4.66
CA ILE A 125 -0.17 -19.59 4.30
C ILE A 125 0.19 -20.53 5.46
N ALA A 126 0.26 -20.01 6.69
CA ALA A 126 0.55 -20.81 7.88
C ALA A 126 -0.50 -21.90 8.13
N ASN A 127 -1.78 -21.62 7.90
CA ASN A 127 -2.88 -22.57 8.08
C ASN A 127 -2.91 -23.67 7.01
N LYS A 128 -2.44 -23.39 5.79
CA LYS A 128 -2.34 -24.36 4.68
C LYS A 128 -1.15 -25.34 4.83
N GLY A 129 -0.45 -25.33 5.98
CA GLY A 129 0.59 -26.32 6.33
C GLY A 129 2.02 -25.93 5.95
N ASN A 130 2.21 -24.79 5.28
CA ASN A 130 3.51 -24.28 4.89
C ASN A 130 3.93 -23.13 5.82
N SER A 131 4.73 -23.46 6.83
CA SER A 131 5.60 -22.51 7.55
C SER A 131 4.93 -21.38 8.36
N SER A 132 4.54 -21.71 9.60
CA SER A 132 4.30 -20.71 10.66
C SER A 132 5.49 -19.77 10.92
N VAL A 133 6.68 -20.11 10.44
CA VAL A 133 7.92 -19.33 10.60
C VAL A 133 7.81 -17.97 9.93
N GLU A 134 7.24 -17.89 8.72
CA GLU A 134 7.11 -16.62 7.99
C GLU A 134 6.16 -15.66 8.70
N LEU A 135 5.02 -16.17 9.18
CA LEU A 135 4.10 -15.38 10.01
C LEU A 135 4.80 -14.87 11.28
N ASN A 136 5.52 -15.73 11.99
CA ASN A 136 6.26 -15.31 13.19
C ASN A 136 7.31 -14.25 12.88
N HIS A 137 8.07 -14.40 11.79
CA HIS A 137 9.06 -13.43 11.36
C HIS A 137 8.41 -12.08 10.99
N TRP A 138 7.28 -12.11 10.30
CA TRP A 138 6.51 -10.90 10.01
C TRP A 138 6.02 -10.22 11.30
N LEU A 139 5.46 -10.99 12.25
CA LEU A 139 5.05 -10.50 13.57
C LEU A 139 6.21 -9.85 14.33
N ASP A 140 7.40 -10.47 14.31
CA ASP A 140 8.62 -9.92 14.92
C ASP A 140 9.06 -8.61 14.25
N THR A 141 8.93 -8.53 12.91
CA THR A 141 9.24 -7.32 12.15
C THR A 141 8.33 -6.17 12.53
N VAL A 142 7.01 -6.43 12.62
CA VAL A 142 6.03 -5.44 13.09
C VAL A 142 6.33 -4.99 14.52
N ALA A 143 6.53 -5.94 15.44
CA ALA A 143 6.82 -5.65 16.84
C ALA A 143 8.08 -4.79 16.99
N LYS A 144 9.15 -5.14 16.27
CA LYS A 144 10.40 -4.37 16.28
C LYS A 144 10.21 -2.96 15.72
N ALA A 145 9.55 -2.81 14.58
CA ALA A 145 9.30 -1.50 13.98
C ALA A 145 8.46 -0.59 14.91
N VAL A 146 7.47 -1.16 15.60
CA VAL A 146 6.68 -0.44 16.60
C VAL A 146 7.56 0.02 17.77
N VAL A 147 8.35 -0.88 18.35
CA VAL A 147 9.25 -0.54 19.47
C VAL A 147 10.28 0.51 19.06
N ASP A 148 10.86 0.40 17.88
CA ASP A 148 11.84 1.36 17.36
C ASP A 148 11.24 2.77 17.27
N ILE A 149 9.97 2.92 16.90
CA ILE A 149 9.29 4.22 16.85
C ILE A 149 9.15 4.84 18.24
N PHE A 150 8.82 4.04 19.26
CA PHE A 150 8.69 4.53 20.64
C PHE A 150 10.05 4.80 21.31
N GLN A 151 11.12 4.11 20.90
CA GLN A 151 12.47 4.35 21.43
C GLN A 151 13.17 5.58 20.83
N VAL A 152 12.64 6.11 19.73
CA VAL A 152 13.06 7.39 19.17
C VAL A 152 12.54 8.51 20.10
N HIS A 153 13.23 8.77 21.23
CA HIS A 153 13.66 10.08 21.79
C HIS A 153 13.83 10.10 23.32
N PRO A 154 14.96 10.68 23.81
CA PRO A 154 14.87 12.02 24.42
C PRO A 154 15.87 13.11 23.95
N ASN A 155 16.85 12.86 23.06
CA ASN A 155 18.02 13.75 22.93
C ASN A 155 18.24 14.49 21.59
N THR A 156 17.21 14.65 20.75
CA THR A 156 17.36 15.29 19.42
C THR A 156 16.56 16.58 19.32
N LYS A 157 17.23 17.67 18.90
CA LYS A 157 16.68 19.03 18.78
C LYS A 157 15.33 19.02 18.02
N PRO A 158 14.33 19.81 18.43
CA PRO A 158 13.04 19.87 17.74
C PRO A 158 13.24 20.31 16.29
N SER A 159 12.87 19.43 15.36
CA SER A 159 12.81 19.66 13.92
C SER A 159 11.39 19.31 13.45
N GLU A 160 10.93 19.86 12.32
CA GLU A 160 9.64 19.51 11.69
C GLU A 160 9.46 18.00 11.53
N LYS A 161 10.54 17.27 11.20
CA LYS A 161 10.52 15.80 11.12
C LYS A 161 10.19 15.13 12.45
N ASN A 162 10.60 15.70 13.59
CA ASN A 162 10.28 15.14 14.91
C ASN A 162 8.83 15.40 15.29
N LYS A 163 8.21 16.48 14.78
CA LYS A 163 6.79 16.75 15.01
C LYS A 163 5.90 15.76 14.26
N ILE A 164 6.19 15.51 12.99
CA ILE A 164 5.47 14.49 12.19
C ILE A 164 5.65 13.11 12.82
N LYS A 165 6.87 12.74 13.24
CA LYS A 165 7.11 11.48 13.95
C LYS A 165 6.37 11.38 15.29
N ALA A 166 6.25 12.48 16.02
CA ALA A 166 5.46 12.51 17.25
C ALA A 166 3.97 12.27 16.96
N GLU A 167 3.41 12.93 15.94
CA GLU A 167 2.02 12.71 15.51
C GLU A 167 1.77 11.25 15.07
N SER A 168 2.67 10.67 14.28
CA SER A 168 2.63 9.24 13.91
C SER A 168 2.67 8.33 15.15
N MET A 169 3.53 8.63 16.12
CA MET A 169 3.69 7.85 17.36
C MET A 169 2.38 7.75 18.16
N TRP A 170 1.60 8.84 18.24
CA TRP A 170 0.31 8.83 18.93
C TRP A 170 -0.74 7.93 18.26
N LEU A 171 -0.57 7.64 16.97
CA LEU A 171 -1.49 6.83 16.18
C LEU A 171 -1.10 5.35 16.10
N VAL A 172 0.14 5.01 16.49
CA VAL A 172 0.61 3.62 16.53
C VAL A 172 -0.23 2.78 17.49
N ALA A 173 -0.46 3.23 18.73
CA ALA A 173 -1.25 2.47 19.71
C ALA A 173 -2.70 2.23 19.24
N PRO A 174 -3.45 3.24 18.76
CA PRO A 174 -4.76 3.04 18.12
C PRO A 174 -4.74 2.06 16.96
N LEU A 175 -3.74 2.13 16.07
CA LEU A 175 -3.58 1.19 14.95
C LEU A 175 -3.43 -0.25 15.45
N ILE A 176 -2.46 -0.49 16.35
CA ILE A 176 -2.15 -1.83 16.87
C ILE A 176 -3.36 -2.42 17.61
N SER A 177 -4.10 -1.61 18.37
CA SER A 177 -5.29 -2.07 19.12
C SER A 177 -6.41 -2.63 18.25
N LYS A 178 -6.46 -2.26 16.95
CA LYS A 178 -7.44 -2.75 15.99
C LYS A 178 -6.94 -3.95 15.18
N LEU A 179 -5.65 -4.26 15.24
CA LEU A 179 -5.08 -5.41 14.55
C LEU A 179 -5.31 -6.70 15.34
N PRO A 180 -5.23 -7.89 14.71
CA PRO A 180 -5.37 -9.19 15.36
C PRO A 180 -4.51 -9.34 16.63
N SER A 181 -5.04 -10.07 17.62
CA SER A 181 -4.42 -10.25 18.94
C SER A 181 -3.01 -10.85 18.88
N ALA A 182 -2.69 -11.64 17.85
CA ALA A 182 -1.35 -12.15 17.61
C ALA A 182 -0.32 -11.02 17.42
N ILE A 183 -0.68 -9.93 16.73
CA ILE A 183 0.17 -8.75 16.56
C ILE A 183 0.31 -8.00 17.88
N GLN A 184 -0.82 -7.75 18.55
CA GLN A 184 -0.85 -7.06 19.83
C GLN A 184 0.03 -7.76 20.87
N GLY A 185 -0.13 -9.07 21.02
CA GLY A 185 0.67 -9.88 21.94
C GLY A 185 2.16 -9.89 21.59
N ARG A 186 2.51 -9.86 20.30
CA ARG A 186 3.92 -9.80 19.86
C ARG A 186 4.55 -8.45 20.20
N VAL A 187 3.83 -7.36 19.92
CA VAL A 187 4.27 -5.98 20.25
C VAL A 187 4.47 -5.84 21.76
N LEU A 188 3.49 -6.27 22.57
CA LEU A 188 3.57 -6.20 24.03
C LEU A 188 4.73 -7.01 24.61
N LYS A 189 5.10 -8.13 23.98
CA LYS A 189 6.24 -8.95 24.40
C LYS A 189 7.60 -8.31 24.05
N ALA A 190 7.63 -7.45 23.03
CA ALA A 190 8.85 -6.80 22.55
C ALA A 190 9.15 -5.44 23.21
N ALA A 191 8.14 -4.83 23.85
CA ALA A 191 8.23 -3.59 24.61
C ALA A 191 8.74 -3.82 26.04
#